data_AF-A0A1H2VSE2-F1
#
_entry.id   AF-A0A1H2VSE2-F1
#
_cell.length_a   1.000
_cell.length_b   1.000
_cell.length_c   1.000
_cell.angle_alpha   90.00
_cell.angle_beta   90.00
_cell.angle_gamma   90.00
#
_symmetry.space_group_name_H-M   'P 1'
#
loop_
_entity.id
_entity.type
_entity.pdbx_description
1 polymer ?
#
loop_
_entity_poly.entity_id
_entity_poly.type
_entity_poly.pdbx_seq_one_letter_code
_entity_poly.pdbx_strand_id
1 'polypeptide(L)'
;MSNNRSWIPVQLNKDGLAFKNFASIQECFRYLSTWSEFKDSRKNQIYHIINAGLDDETPYKEYTFHTTDEHVQARANRKTRRKFLIRGGSGHG
;
A
#
# COMPACT_ATOMS: atom_id res chain seq x y z
N MET A 1 -8.31 7.31 24.27
CA MET A 1 -7.84 7.93 23.00
C MET A 1 -7.23 6.84 22.14
N SER A 2 -7.99 6.28 21.21
CA SER A 2 -7.52 5.19 20.35
C SER A 2 -6.64 5.77 19.24
N ASN A 3 -5.34 5.86 19.49
CA ASN A 3 -4.31 6.25 18.51
C ASN A 3 -4.13 5.12 17.48
N ASN A 4 -5.15 4.84 16.67
CA ASN A 4 -5.04 3.91 15.55
C ASN A 4 -4.51 4.65 14.30
N ARG A 5 -3.38 5.34 14.47
CA ARG A 5 -2.65 5.95 13.35
C ARG A 5 -1.85 4.80 12.75
N SER A 6 -2.35 4.19 11.68
CA SER A 6 -1.64 3.11 10.97
C SER A 6 -0.30 3.64 10.43
N TRP A 7 0.73 3.58 11.27
CA TRP A 7 2.13 3.83 10.94
C TRP A 7 2.66 2.58 10.25
N ILE A 8 2.28 2.42 8.99
CA ILE A 8 2.84 1.37 8.14
C ILE A 8 4.13 1.94 7.56
N PRO A 9 5.31 1.51 8.05
CA PRO A 9 6.58 1.97 7.50
C PRO A 9 6.69 1.51 6.04
N VAL A 10 7.16 2.41 5.18
CA VAL A 10 7.32 2.15 3.75
C VAL A 10 8.77 2.38 3.39
N GLN A 11 9.42 1.36 2.84
CA GLN A 11 10.71 1.49 2.21
C GLN A 11 10.52 1.64 0.70
N LEU A 12 10.94 2.79 0.18
CA LEU A 12 11.04 3.05 -1.25
C LEU A 12 12.40 2.55 -1.71
N ASN A 13 12.38 1.63 -2.65
CA ASN A 13 13.54 1.17 -3.37
C ASN A 13 13.48 1.75 -4.80
N LYS A 14 14.64 2.11 -5.34
CA LYS A 14 14.81 2.62 -6.70
C LYS A 14 15.84 1.75 -7.40
N ASP A 15 15.50 1.18 -8.54
CA ASP A 15 16.36 0.27 -9.30
C ASP A 15 16.88 -0.92 -8.46
N GLY A 16 16.03 -1.44 -7.57
CA GLY A 16 16.37 -2.53 -6.66
C GLY A 16 17.22 -2.13 -5.44
N LEU A 17 17.64 -0.86 -5.33
CA LEU A 17 18.41 -0.35 -4.21
C LEU A 17 17.53 0.40 -3.22
N ALA A 18 17.79 0.25 -1.93
CA ALA A 18 17.09 1.01 -0.89
C ALA A 18 17.35 2.50 -1.07
N PHE A 19 16.30 3.24 -1.43
CA PHE A 19 16.39 4.66 -1.73
C PHE A 19 16.03 5.51 -0.51
N LYS A 20 14.88 5.23 0.12
CA LYS A 20 14.41 5.98 1.29
C LYS A 20 13.40 5.22 2.13
N ASN A 21 13.43 5.45 3.44
CA ASN A 21 12.49 4.86 4.39
C ASN A 21 11.55 5.96 4.92
N PHE A 22 10.27 5.62 5.02
CA PHE A 22 9.20 6.49 5.53
C PHE A 22 8.53 5.79 6.71
N ALA A 23 8.14 6.56 7.74
CA ALA A 23 7.43 6.00 8.89
C ALA A 23 5.96 5.68 8.57
N SER A 24 5.42 6.25 7.49
CA SER A 24 4.04 6.04 7.07
C SER A 24 3.82 6.18 5.56
N ILE A 25 2.77 5.54 5.06
CA ILE A 25 2.28 5.70 3.67
C ILE A 25 1.97 7.16 3.36
N GLN A 26 1.46 7.93 4.33
CA GLN A 26 1.14 9.35 4.14
C GLN A 26 2.39 10.18 3.87
N GLU A 27 3.50 9.92 4.56
CA GLU A 27 4.76 10.59 4.31
C GLU A 27 5.34 10.21 2.94
N CYS A 28 5.27 8.92 2.59
CA CYS A 28 5.67 8.45 1.26
C CYS A 28 4.84 9.15 0.16
N PHE A 29 3.52 9.22 0.33
CA PHE A 29 2.62 9.94 -0.58
C PHE A 29 2.98 11.42 -0.69
N ARG A 30 3.22 12.12 0.42
CA ARG A 30 3.60 13.55 0.40
C ARG A 30 4.90 13.75 -0.36
N TYR A 31 5.87 12.86 -0.17
CA TYR A 31 7.14 12.90 -0.87
C TYR A 31 6.99 12.61 -2.37
N LEU A 32 6.23 11.59 -2.77
CA LEU A 32 5.96 11.32 -4.18
C LEU A 32 5.13 12.43 -4.82
N SER A 33 4.20 13.03 -4.09
CA SER A 33 3.36 14.13 -4.59
C SER A 33 4.16 15.40 -4.91
N THR A 34 5.39 15.56 -4.41
CA THR A 34 6.27 16.68 -4.81
C THR A 34 7.02 16.40 -6.10
N TRP A 35 7.00 15.17 -6.61
CA TRP A 35 7.71 14.79 -7.83
C TRP A 35 6.84 15.09 -9.05
N SER A 36 7.44 15.72 -10.07
CA SER A 36 6.74 16.10 -11.31
C SER A 36 6.08 14.89 -11.98
N GLU A 37 6.68 13.71 -11.87
CA GLU A 37 6.15 12.45 -12.43
C GLU A 37 4.80 12.02 -11.86
N PHE A 38 4.54 12.37 -10.61
CA PHE A 38 3.32 12.04 -9.89
C PHE A 38 2.42 13.27 -9.68
N LYS A 39 2.88 14.45 -10.10
CA LYS A 39 2.15 15.73 -9.94
C LYS A 39 0.87 15.77 -10.77
N ASP A 40 0.88 15.13 -11.94
CA ASP A 40 -0.29 14.97 -12.82
C ASP A 40 -1.16 13.77 -12.45
N SER A 41 -0.61 12.82 -11.68
CA SER A 41 -1.39 11.70 -11.17
C SER A 41 -2.42 12.18 -10.16
N ARG A 42 -3.68 11.76 -10.34
CA ARG A 42 -4.73 11.96 -9.33
C ARG A 42 -4.23 11.41 -8.00
N LYS A 43 -4.47 12.12 -6.88
CA LYS A 43 -4.04 11.69 -5.53
C LYS A 43 -4.37 10.22 -5.23
N ASN A 44 -5.51 9.75 -5.72
CA ASN A 44 -5.95 8.37 -5.56
C ASN A 44 -5.05 7.35 -6.25
N GLN A 45 -4.41 7.72 -7.37
CA GLN A 45 -3.50 6.89 -8.14
C GLN A 45 -2.18 6.66 -7.39
N ILE A 46 -1.60 7.70 -6.77
CA ILE A 46 -0.37 7.56 -5.96
C ILE A 46 -0.61 6.59 -4.79
N TYR A 47 -1.74 6.75 -4.08
CA TYR A 47 -2.12 5.79 -3.04
C TYR A 47 -2.30 4.38 -3.60
N HIS A 48 -2.90 4.23 -4.78
CA HIS A 48 -3.04 2.92 -5.42
C HIS A 48 -1.69 2.29 -5.75
N ILE A 49 -0.76 3.06 -6.28
CA ILE A 49 0.60 2.61 -6.62
C ILE A 49 1.33 2.12 -5.37
N ILE A 50 1.34 2.93 -4.31
CA ILE A 50 2.00 2.52 -3.05
C ILE A 50 1.33 1.27 -2.48
N ASN A 51 -0.01 1.21 -2.45
CA ASN A 51 -0.70 0.03 -1.93
C ASN A 51 -0.46 -1.22 -2.78
N ALA A 52 -0.43 -1.11 -4.11
CA ALA A 52 -0.14 -2.21 -5.01
C ALA A 52 1.30 -2.72 -4.85
N GLY A 53 2.27 -1.80 -4.74
CA GLY A 53 3.66 -2.15 -4.43
C GLY A 53 3.80 -2.85 -3.08
N LEU A 54 3.02 -2.45 -2.08
CA LEU A 54 3.08 -3.08 -0.75
C LEU A 54 2.32 -4.42 -0.63
N ASP A 55 1.37 -4.71 -1.51
CA ASP A 55 0.47 -5.87 -1.42
C ASP A 55 0.86 -6.99 -2.39
N ASP A 56 1.22 -6.62 -3.62
CA ASP A 56 1.57 -7.53 -4.71
C ASP A 56 3.05 -7.35 -5.15
N GLU A 57 3.87 -6.64 -4.36
CA GLU A 57 5.28 -6.30 -4.68
C GLU A 57 5.44 -5.74 -6.10
N THR A 58 4.39 -5.08 -6.61
CA THR A 58 4.33 -4.64 -7.99
C THR A 58 5.21 -3.39 -8.17
N PRO A 59 6.27 -3.45 -8.98
CA PRO A 59 7.10 -2.29 -9.27
C PRO A 59 6.28 -1.25 -10.05
N TYR A 60 6.49 0.02 -9.72
CA TYR A 60 6.00 1.14 -10.51
C TYR A 60 7.18 1.83 -11.17
N LYS A 61 7.33 1.63 -12.49
CA LYS A 61 8.54 2.02 -13.24
C LYS A 61 9.78 1.38 -12.60
N GLU A 62 10.76 2.20 -12.19
CA GLU A 62 11.98 1.80 -11.47
C GLU A 62 11.82 1.78 -9.95
N TYR A 63 10.62 2.06 -9.41
CA TYR A 63 10.36 2.18 -7.98
C TYR A 63 9.64 0.95 -7.43
N THR A 64 10.15 0.38 -6.34
CA THR A 64 9.51 -0.69 -5.58
C THR A 64 9.22 -0.24 -4.16
N PHE A 65 8.13 -0.75 -3.59
CA PHE A 65 7.68 -0.38 -2.24
C PHE A 65 7.66 -1.63 -1.37
N HIS A 66 8.37 -1.59 -0.24
CA HIS A 66 8.36 -2.66 0.74
C HIS A 66 7.84 -2.15 2.10
N THR A 67 7.23 -3.04 2.86
CA THR A 67 6.79 -2.81 4.26
C THR A 67 7.20 -4.02 5.11
N THR A 68 7.00 -3.95 6.41
CA THR A 68 7.21 -5.08 7.32
C THR A 68 6.24 -6.24 7.04
N ASP A 69 6.72 -7.46 7.28
CA ASP A 69 5.99 -8.71 7.07
C ASP A 69 4.65 -8.73 7.84
N GLU A 70 4.63 -8.24 9.08
CA GLU A 70 3.40 -8.09 9.88
C GLU A 70 2.30 -7.28 9.16
N HIS A 71 2.68 -6.22 8.45
CA HIS A 71 1.73 -5.39 7.70
C HIS A 71 1.33 -6.02 6.38
N VAL A 72 2.23 -6.76 5.72
CA VAL A 72 1.89 -7.58 4.55
C VAL A 72 0.85 -8.63 4.95
N GLN A 73 1.10 -9.37 6.03
CA GLN A 73 0.17 -10.38 6.55
C GLN A 73 -1.17 -9.75 6.96
N ALA A 74 -1.16 -8.61 7.66
CA ALA A 74 -2.39 -7.90 8.02
C ALA A 74 -3.20 -7.44 6.80
N ARG A 75 -2.54 -7.13 5.67
CA ARG A 75 -3.19 -6.76 4.40
C ARG A 75 -3.70 -7.96 3.62
N ALA A 76 -2.90 -9.02 3.49
CA ALA A 76 -3.31 -10.29 2.93
C ALA A 76 -4.56 -10.84 3.64
N ASN A 77 -4.59 -10.74 4.97
CA ASN A 77 -5.72 -11.17 5.78
C ASN A 77 -7.00 -10.33 5.56
N ARG A 78 -6.87 -9.02 5.26
CA ARG A 78 -8.03 -8.19 4.84
C ARG A 78 -8.59 -8.63 3.48
N LYS A 79 -7.72 -8.99 2.53
CA LYS A 79 -8.11 -9.42 1.17
C LYS A 79 -8.85 -10.77 1.21
N THR A 80 -8.42 -11.71 2.05
CA THR A 80 -9.08 -13.01 2.23
C THR A 80 -10.42 -12.91 2.96
N ARG A 81 -10.54 -12.04 3.97
CA ARG A 81 -11.81 -11.86 4.71
C ARG A 81 -12.95 -11.32 3.84
N ARG A 82 -12.64 -10.54 2.80
CA ARG A 82 -13.64 -9.99 1.86
C ARG A 82 -14.14 -11.02 0.84
N LYS A 83 -13.38 -12.08 0.58
CA LYS A 83 -13.76 -13.16 -0.35
C LYS A 83 -14.77 -14.14 0.25
N PHE A 84 -14.76 -14.31 1.57
CA PHE A 84 -15.68 -15.21 2.28
C PHE A 84 -17.06 -14.59 2.55
N LEU A 85 -17.20 -13.26 2.56
CA LEU A 85 -18.50 -12.62 2.84
C LEU A 85 -19.46 -12.59 1.64
N ILE A 86 -19.00 -12.91 0.42
CA ILE A 86 -19.81 -12.89 -0.82
C ILE A 86 -20.33 -14.29 -1.19
N ARG A 87 -20.10 -15.31 -0.36
CA ARG A 87 -20.47 -16.71 -0.62
C ARG A 87 -21.36 -17.34 0.47
N GLY A 88 -22.09 -16.50 1.21
CA GLY A 88 -23.01 -16.91 2.28
C GLY A 88 -24.45 -16.40 2.11
N GLY A 89 -24.84 -15.97 0.91
CA GLY A 89 -26.22 -15.59 0.60
C GLY A 89 -27.06 -16.81 0.20
N SER A 90 -27.58 -17.51 1.21
CA SER A 90 -28.89 -18.16 1.23
C SER A 90 -29.23 -19.17 0.12
N GLY A 91 -29.03 -20.46 0.43
CA GLY A 91 -30.06 -21.45 0.11
C GLY A 91 -31.11 -21.44 1.22
N HIS A 92 -32.39 -21.20 0.88
CA HIS A 92 -33.60 -21.70 1.55
C HIS A 92 -34.84 -21.07 0.88
N GLY A 93 -35.84 -21.88 0.52
CA GLY A 93 -37.18 -21.45 0.09
C GLY A 93 -37.72 -22.21 -1.10
#